data_AF-A0A4P6U0E8-F1
#
_entry.id   AF-A0A4P6U0E8-F1
#
_cell.length_a   1.000
_cell.length_b   1.000
_cell.length_c   1.000
_cell.angle_alpha   90.00
_cell.angle_beta   90.00
_cell.angle_gamma   90.00
#
_symmetry.space_group_name_H-M   'P 1'
#
loop_
_entity.id
_entity.type
_entity.pdbx_description
1 polymer ?
#
loop_
_entity_poly.entity_id
_entity_poly.type
_entity_poly.pdbx_seq_one_letter_code
_entity_poly.pdbx_strand_id
1 'polypeptide(L)'
;MAESGGPSLPDARPAHTPLLRAERFVWLTARVLEQRLFAHRFLNGGADPVERALDAYRNEDGGYGHALEPDLRGPVSQPLHTARALHVLDAVGRCCGQRVERVCRYLTSVSTADGALPGVCPSQRGYPVAPFVPVVDDPPSELLATGPVVGLLHRNEVWHAWLFRATDFCWQAVGALEASHPYEVEAAVAFLDAAPDRARAEAAADRLGRLVRERRLAALDPDQLDAYPVAPGYAPGEHHFPHDFARTPDSLARAWFTDEEMARSLDFLAAEQDEDGGWPVRWRRWAPAPALEARAGVTIEALRTLRAYGRYVG
;
A
#
# COMPACT_ATOMS: atom_id res chain seq x y z
N MET A 1 60.06 -33.03 2.30
CA MET A 1 59.05 -32.62 1.28
C MET A 1 58.08 -31.71 2.02
N ALA A 2 58.28 -30.40 1.90
CA ALA A 2 57.56 -29.38 2.65
C ALA A 2 56.28 -28.96 1.91
N GLU A 3 55.22 -28.81 2.71
CA GLU A 3 54.03 -27.95 2.63
C GLU A 3 53.52 -27.39 1.30
N SER A 4 52.20 -27.47 1.10
CA SER A 4 51.34 -26.27 1.13
C SER A 4 49.86 -26.66 1.00
N GLY A 5 49.20 -26.86 2.15
CA GLY A 5 47.75 -26.71 2.25
C GLY A 5 47.43 -25.23 2.27
N GLY A 6 46.99 -24.68 1.14
CA GLY A 6 46.54 -23.30 1.07
C GLY A 6 45.26 -23.09 1.88
N PRO A 7 45.17 -22.04 2.72
CA PRO A 7 43.92 -21.74 3.41
C PRO A 7 42.88 -21.29 2.39
N SER A 8 41.74 -21.97 2.36
CA SER A 8 40.54 -21.48 1.67
C SER A 8 40.14 -20.16 2.32
N LEU A 9 40.30 -19.05 1.59
CA LEU A 9 39.76 -17.76 1.99
C LEU A 9 38.24 -17.90 2.12
N PRO A 10 37.62 -17.41 3.21
CA PRO A 10 36.18 -17.30 3.26
C PRO A 10 35.72 -16.37 2.14
N ASP A 11 34.76 -16.83 1.31
CA ASP A 11 34.04 -16.00 0.34
C ASP A 11 33.16 -15.01 1.12
N ALA A 12 33.79 -14.02 1.75
CA ALA A 12 33.12 -12.92 2.40
C ALA A 12 32.66 -11.94 1.33
N ARG A 13 31.60 -12.32 0.59
CA ARG A 13 30.77 -11.31 -0.06
C ARG A 13 30.40 -10.30 1.02
N PRO A 14 30.63 -8.99 0.83
CA PRO A 14 30.16 -8.02 1.80
C PRO A 14 28.67 -8.28 1.98
N ALA A 15 28.21 -8.49 3.22
CA ALA A 15 26.79 -8.66 3.49
C ALA A 15 26.09 -7.39 3.00
N HIS A 16 25.48 -7.48 1.81
CA HIS A 16 24.80 -6.36 1.21
C HIS A 16 23.63 -6.03 2.12
N THR A 17 23.59 -4.80 2.64
CA THR A 17 22.49 -4.34 3.49
C THR A 17 21.16 -4.52 2.76
N PRO A 18 20.03 -4.68 3.48
CA PRO A 18 18.73 -4.80 2.85
C PRO A 18 18.46 -3.70 1.80
N LEU A 19 18.88 -2.46 2.09
CA LEU A 19 18.75 -1.32 1.19
C LEU A 19 19.57 -1.47 -0.09
N LEU A 20 20.83 -1.92 -0.01
CA LEU A 20 21.68 -2.11 -1.20
C LEU A 20 21.17 -3.24 -2.10
N ARG A 21 20.63 -4.31 -1.50
CA ARG A 21 19.98 -5.40 -2.25
C ARG A 21 18.72 -4.90 -2.95
N ALA A 22 17.88 -4.15 -2.24
CA ALA A 22 16.67 -3.54 -2.78
C ALA A 22 16.97 -2.52 -3.88
N GLU A 23 18.04 -1.74 -3.73
CA GLU A 23 18.50 -0.81 -4.76
C GLU A 23 18.78 -1.56 -6.08
N ARG A 24 19.55 -2.65 -6.02
CA ARG A 24 19.83 -3.49 -7.19
C ARG A 24 18.54 -4.04 -7.81
N PHE A 25 17.62 -4.54 -6.99
CA PHE A 25 16.33 -5.04 -7.45
C PHE A 25 15.53 -3.96 -8.18
N VAL A 26 15.42 -2.76 -7.59
CA VAL A 26 14.67 -1.63 -8.14
C VAL A 26 15.25 -1.18 -9.47
N TRP A 27 16.57 -1.02 -9.58
CA TRP A 27 17.19 -0.62 -10.84
C TRP A 27 17.04 -1.66 -11.95
N LEU A 28 16.97 -2.95 -11.60
CA LEU A 28 16.83 -4.03 -12.56
C LEU A 28 15.39 -4.21 -13.06
N THR A 29 14.39 -3.99 -12.20
CA THR A 29 13.02 -4.49 -12.43
C THR A 29 11.92 -3.44 -12.36
N ALA A 30 12.11 -2.35 -11.61
CA ALA A 30 11.04 -1.41 -11.33
C ALA A 30 10.78 -0.49 -12.54
N ARG A 31 9.54 -0.01 -12.65
CA ARG A 31 9.19 1.06 -13.61
C ARG A 31 9.92 2.35 -13.22
N VAL A 32 10.03 3.26 -14.19
CA VAL A 32 10.68 4.56 -13.96
C VAL A 32 10.07 5.31 -12.76
N LEU A 33 8.76 5.22 -12.53
CA LEU A 33 8.11 5.86 -11.39
C LEU A 33 8.65 5.34 -10.05
N GLU A 34 8.61 4.03 -9.82
CA GLU A 34 9.14 3.42 -8.59
C GLU A 34 10.65 3.61 -8.43
N GLN A 35 11.42 3.60 -9.52
CA GLN A 35 12.84 3.95 -9.52
C GLN A 35 13.09 5.37 -8.99
N ARG A 36 12.34 6.36 -9.49
CA ARG A 36 12.44 7.75 -9.01
C ARG A 36 11.97 7.88 -7.57
N LEU A 37 10.91 7.18 -7.19
CA LEU A 37 10.40 7.17 -5.82
C LEU A 37 11.42 6.58 -4.85
N PHE A 38 12.07 5.46 -5.20
CA PHE A 38 13.14 4.86 -4.42
C PHE A 38 14.31 5.84 -4.24
N ALA A 39 14.78 6.46 -5.33
CA ALA A 39 15.87 7.44 -5.26
C ALA A 39 15.51 8.64 -4.37
N HIS A 40 14.27 9.14 -4.46
CA HIS A 40 13.80 10.22 -3.59
C HIS A 40 13.83 9.83 -2.12
N ARG A 41 13.37 8.62 -1.78
CA ARG A 41 13.25 8.16 -0.39
C ARG A 41 14.57 7.72 0.26
N PHE A 42 15.48 7.17 -0.54
CA PHE A 42 16.65 6.48 0.01
C PHE A 42 17.99 7.04 -0.47
N LEU A 43 18.01 7.80 -1.57
CA LEU A 43 19.24 8.28 -2.22
C LEU A 43 19.28 9.80 -2.38
N ASN A 44 18.51 10.54 -1.57
CA ASN A 44 18.42 12.00 -1.57
C ASN A 44 18.02 12.61 -2.93
N GLY A 45 17.25 11.87 -3.75
CA GLY A 45 16.69 12.38 -5.00
C GLY A 45 15.65 13.48 -4.77
N GLY A 46 15.51 14.43 -5.69
CA GLY A 46 14.47 15.47 -5.62
C GLY A 46 13.06 14.96 -5.93
N ALA A 47 12.04 15.77 -5.64
CA ALA A 47 10.63 15.47 -5.94
C ALA A 47 10.31 15.59 -7.45
N ASP A 48 10.89 16.58 -8.15
CA ASP A 48 10.54 16.88 -9.55
C ASP A 48 10.70 15.69 -10.52
N PRO A 49 11.76 14.85 -10.44
CA PRO A 49 11.86 13.65 -11.28
C PRO A 49 10.75 12.62 -11.03
N VAL A 50 10.24 12.52 -9.79
CA VAL A 50 9.11 11.64 -9.45
C VAL A 50 7.84 12.18 -10.08
N GLU A 51 7.57 13.48 -9.94
CA GLU A 51 6.39 14.12 -10.54
C GLU A 51 6.38 13.98 -12.07
N ARG A 52 7.52 14.17 -12.73
CA ARG A 52 7.64 13.98 -14.19
C ARG A 52 7.36 12.54 -14.63
N ALA A 53 7.80 11.55 -13.83
CA ALA A 53 7.49 10.15 -14.11
C ALA A 53 6.01 9.84 -13.88
N LEU A 54 5.39 10.46 -12.87
CA LEU A 54 3.96 10.32 -12.57
C LEU A 54 3.09 10.97 -13.65
N ASP A 55 3.50 12.11 -14.22
CA ASP A 55 2.75 12.82 -15.25
C ASP A 55 2.51 11.95 -16.52
N ALA A 56 3.35 10.95 -16.77
CA ALA A 56 3.15 10.00 -17.88
C ALA A 56 1.89 9.11 -17.72
N TYR A 57 1.34 9.00 -16.51
CA TYR A 57 0.14 8.22 -16.22
C TYR A 57 -1.13 9.09 -16.18
N ARG A 58 -0.99 10.41 -16.26
CA ARG A 58 -2.10 11.36 -16.08
C ARG A 58 -2.92 11.48 -17.36
N ASN A 59 -4.24 11.51 -17.22
CA ASN A 59 -5.17 11.74 -18.32
C ASN A 59 -5.79 13.16 -18.29
N GLU A 60 -6.41 13.56 -19.41
CA GLU A 60 -7.02 14.88 -19.59
C GLU A 60 -8.19 15.16 -18.62
N ASP A 61 -8.89 14.11 -18.20
CA ASP A 61 -10.00 14.17 -17.24
C ASP A 61 -9.56 14.47 -15.80
N GLY A 62 -8.25 14.51 -15.53
CA GLY A 62 -7.67 14.74 -14.21
C GLY A 62 -7.44 13.47 -13.39
N GLY A 63 -7.85 12.31 -13.90
CA GLY A 63 -7.53 10.99 -13.35
C GLY A 63 -6.20 10.44 -13.87
N TYR A 64 -5.92 9.18 -13.49
CA TYR A 64 -4.72 8.46 -13.87
C TYR A 64 -5.07 7.09 -14.47
N GLY A 65 -4.27 6.64 -15.44
CA GLY A 65 -4.44 5.39 -16.18
C GLY A 65 -3.12 4.64 -16.36
N HIS A 66 -3.01 3.92 -17.47
CA HIS A 66 -1.76 3.33 -18.00
C HIS A 66 -1.07 2.36 -17.04
N ALA A 67 -1.87 1.56 -16.34
CA ALA A 67 -1.40 0.56 -15.37
C ALA A 67 -0.63 1.12 -14.18
N LEU A 68 -0.88 2.37 -13.76
CA LEU A 68 -0.29 2.94 -12.55
C LEU A 68 -0.52 2.03 -11.32
N GLU A 69 -1.73 1.49 -11.21
CA GLU A 69 -2.11 0.35 -10.37
C GLU A 69 -1.91 -0.91 -11.20
N PRO A 70 -0.95 -1.80 -10.86
CA PRO A 70 -0.61 -2.97 -11.67
C PRO A 70 -1.78 -3.92 -11.98
N ASP A 71 -2.82 -3.98 -11.16
CA ASP A 71 -3.95 -4.89 -11.44
C ASP A 71 -4.96 -4.37 -12.48
N LEU A 72 -4.87 -3.10 -12.86
CA LEU A 72 -5.71 -2.50 -13.90
C LEU A 72 -4.85 -2.13 -15.11
N ARG A 73 -5.22 -2.54 -16.33
CA ARG A 73 -4.48 -2.20 -17.55
C ARG A 73 -5.28 -1.26 -18.45
N GLY A 74 -4.57 -0.68 -19.42
CA GLY A 74 -5.17 0.22 -20.39
C GLY A 74 -5.08 1.69 -19.99
N PRO A 75 -5.56 2.59 -20.87
CA PRO A 75 -5.35 4.02 -20.75
C PRO A 75 -6.39 4.73 -19.89
N VAL A 76 -7.50 4.07 -19.55
CA VAL A 76 -8.64 4.71 -18.90
C VAL A 76 -8.33 5.10 -17.47
N SER A 77 -8.87 6.24 -17.04
CA SER A 77 -8.77 6.66 -15.65
C SER A 77 -9.58 5.74 -14.75
N GLN A 78 -9.00 5.34 -13.60
CA GLN A 78 -9.66 4.52 -12.58
C GLN A 78 -9.42 5.07 -11.17
N PRO A 79 -10.37 4.91 -10.22
CA PRO A 79 -10.19 5.33 -8.84
C PRO A 79 -8.89 4.81 -8.20
N LEU A 80 -8.56 3.52 -8.39
CA LEU A 80 -7.34 2.91 -7.84
C LEU A 80 -6.05 3.49 -8.42
N HIS A 81 -6.02 3.80 -9.72
CA HIS A 81 -4.90 4.53 -10.32
C HIS A 81 -4.73 5.90 -9.67
N THR A 82 -5.82 6.64 -9.52
CA THR A 82 -5.79 7.98 -8.90
C THR A 82 -5.39 7.92 -7.42
N ALA A 83 -5.82 6.89 -6.68
CA ALA A 83 -5.36 6.64 -5.32
C ALA A 83 -3.84 6.42 -5.27
N ARG A 84 -3.30 5.59 -6.17
CA ARG A 84 -1.85 5.38 -6.30
C ARG A 84 -1.10 6.68 -6.64
N ALA A 85 -1.66 7.54 -7.50
CA ALA A 85 -1.07 8.84 -7.80
C ALA A 85 -1.03 9.76 -6.58
N LEU A 86 -2.11 9.80 -5.77
CA LEU A 86 -2.13 10.57 -4.52
C LEU A 86 -1.10 10.07 -3.52
N HIS A 87 -0.91 8.75 -3.37
CA HIS A 87 0.15 8.19 -2.55
C HIS A 87 1.55 8.66 -2.99
N VAL A 88 1.80 8.73 -4.30
CA VAL A 88 3.07 9.25 -4.83
C VAL A 88 3.23 10.74 -4.52
N LEU A 89 2.18 11.54 -4.71
CA LEU A 89 2.21 12.98 -4.45
C LEU A 89 2.43 13.28 -2.96
N ASP A 90 1.73 12.57 -2.08
CA ASP A 90 1.96 12.63 -0.63
C ASP A 90 3.40 12.26 -0.30
N ALA A 91 3.90 11.19 -0.91
CA ALA A 91 5.24 10.69 -0.64
C ALA A 91 6.35 11.70 -0.95
N VAL A 92 6.12 12.64 -1.87
CA VAL A 92 7.09 13.67 -2.24
C VAL A 92 6.73 15.07 -1.73
N GLY A 93 5.71 15.18 -0.86
CA GLY A 93 5.27 16.46 -0.27
C GLY A 93 4.59 17.40 -1.29
N ARG A 94 3.90 16.84 -2.28
CA ARG A 94 3.26 17.56 -3.41
C ARG A 94 1.77 17.27 -3.54
N CYS A 95 1.15 16.71 -2.51
CA CYS A 95 -0.30 16.48 -2.47
C CYS A 95 -1.05 17.79 -2.13
N CYS A 96 -0.92 18.81 -2.97
CA CYS A 96 -1.57 20.10 -2.77
C CYS A 96 -1.81 20.86 -4.09
N GLY A 97 -2.49 22.01 -3.99
CA GLY A 97 -2.66 22.97 -5.09
C GLY A 97 -3.52 22.46 -6.26
N GLN A 98 -3.35 23.08 -7.44
CA GLN A 98 -4.20 22.86 -8.61
C GLN A 98 -4.20 21.41 -9.11
N ARG A 99 -3.11 20.65 -8.91
CA ARG A 99 -3.07 19.25 -9.33
C ARG A 99 -4.06 18.43 -8.50
N VAL A 100 -4.05 18.57 -7.18
CA VAL A 100 -4.98 17.86 -6.31
C VAL A 100 -6.42 18.34 -6.50
N GLU A 101 -6.64 19.63 -6.76
CA GLU A 101 -7.99 20.12 -7.10
C GLU A 101 -8.59 19.40 -8.33
N ARG A 102 -7.79 19.21 -9.39
CA ARG A 102 -8.21 18.45 -10.59
C ARG A 102 -8.45 16.98 -10.29
N VAL A 103 -7.62 16.38 -9.43
CA VAL A 103 -7.84 15.01 -8.94
C VAL A 103 -9.16 14.91 -8.18
N CYS A 104 -9.45 15.81 -7.25
CA CYS A 104 -10.71 15.82 -6.52
C CYS A 104 -11.92 16.04 -7.44
N ARG A 105 -11.80 16.84 -8.51
CA ARG A 105 -12.83 16.98 -9.55
C ARG A 105 -13.06 15.65 -10.29
N TYR A 106 -11.98 14.96 -10.67
CA TYR A 106 -12.08 13.62 -11.25
C TYR A 106 -12.78 12.65 -10.29
N LEU A 107 -12.34 12.57 -9.03
CA LEU A 107 -12.92 11.70 -8.01
C LEU A 107 -14.41 11.99 -7.81
N THR A 108 -14.82 13.26 -7.84
CA THR A 108 -16.23 13.66 -7.82
C THR A 108 -17.01 13.06 -8.99
N SER A 109 -16.43 13.07 -10.20
CA SER A 109 -17.11 12.60 -11.42
C SER A 109 -17.28 11.08 -11.50
N VAL A 110 -16.44 10.32 -10.79
CA VAL A 110 -16.48 8.85 -10.75
C VAL A 110 -17.06 8.29 -9.45
N SER A 111 -17.56 9.17 -8.57
CA SER A 111 -18.20 8.76 -7.34
C SER A 111 -19.58 8.17 -7.59
N THR A 112 -19.95 7.21 -6.76
CA THR A 112 -21.31 6.70 -6.62
C THR A 112 -22.24 7.76 -6.01
N ALA A 113 -23.54 7.47 -5.96
CA ALA A 113 -24.56 8.42 -5.53
C ALA A 113 -24.41 8.90 -4.07
N ASP A 114 -23.80 8.09 -3.20
CA ASP A 114 -23.51 8.46 -1.80
C ASP A 114 -22.22 9.29 -1.65
N GLY A 115 -21.49 9.52 -2.74
CA GLY A 115 -20.28 10.36 -2.79
C GLY A 115 -18.97 9.62 -2.48
N ALA A 116 -18.98 8.29 -2.49
CA ALA A 116 -17.79 7.46 -2.32
C ALA A 116 -17.28 6.88 -3.64
N LEU A 117 -16.12 6.23 -3.60
CA LEU A 117 -15.48 5.66 -4.78
C LEU A 117 -15.84 4.17 -4.90
N PRO A 118 -16.15 3.70 -6.12
CA PRO A 118 -16.12 2.28 -6.40
C PRO A 118 -14.67 1.78 -6.48
N GLY A 119 -14.46 0.47 -6.33
CA GLY A 119 -13.16 -0.14 -6.60
C GLY A 119 -12.70 0.10 -8.04
N VAL A 120 -13.58 -0.15 -9.01
CA VAL A 120 -13.32 0.04 -10.44
C VAL A 120 -14.57 0.58 -11.14
N CYS A 121 -14.39 1.48 -12.10
CA CYS A 121 -15.47 2.00 -12.92
C CYS A 121 -15.77 1.09 -14.13
N PRO A 122 -17.02 1.08 -14.66
CA PRO A 122 -17.37 0.26 -15.83
C PRO A 122 -16.53 0.54 -17.08
N SER A 123 -15.91 1.73 -17.16
CA SER A 123 -14.97 2.13 -18.22
C SER A 123 -13.75 1.22 -18.35
N GLN A 124 -13.44 0.40 -17.34
CA GLN A 124 -12.39 -0.62 -17.43
C GLN A 124 -12.74 -1.72 -18.45
N ARG A 125 -14.02 -1.87 -18.79
CA ARG A 125 -14.48 -2.85 -19.77
C ARG A 125 -13.79 -2.64 -21.12
N GLY A 126 -13.17 -3.70 -21.62
CA GLY A 126 -12.40 -3.67 -22.87
C GLY A 126 -10.89 -3.59 -22.68
N TYR A 127 -10.42 -3.41 -21.45
CA TYR A 127 -8.99 -3.47 -21.12
C TYR A 127 -8.69 -4.62 -20.16
N PRO A 128 -7.47 -5.20 -20.21
CA PRO A 128 -7.09 -6.25 -19.28
C PRO A 128 -7.18 -5.78 -17.83
N VAL A 129 -7.62 -6.67 -16.95
CA VAL A 129 -7.79 -6.42 -15.52
C VAL A 129 -7.54 -7.74 -14.79
N ALA A 130 -7.05 -7.66 -13.55
CA ALA A 130 -6.89 -8.84 -12.71
C ALA A 130 -8.21 -9.61 -12.59
N PRO A 131 -8.20 -10.95 -12.71
CA PRO A 131 -9.42 -11.77 -12.80
C PRO A 131 -10.24 -11.81 -11.51
N PHE A 132 -9.68 -11.34 -10.41
CA PHE A 132 -10.33 -11.23 -9.10
C PHE A 132 -10.92 -9.84 -8.84
N VAL A 133 -10.78 -8.89 -9.78
CA VAL A 133 -11.36 -7.56 -9.69
C VAL A 133 -12.64 -7.52 -10.55
N PRO A 134 -13.83 -7.48 -9.95
CA PRO A 134 -15.07 -7.47 -10.70
C PRO A 134 -15.27 -6.13 -11.42
N VAL A 135 -15.68 -6.18 -12.69
CA VAL A 135 -16.10 -5.01 -13.47
C VAL A 135 -17.60 -5.11 -13.75
N VAL A 136 -18.40 -4.39 -12.97
CA VAL A 136 -19.86 -4.38 -13.04
C VAL A 136 -20.39 -3.06 -13.58
N ASP A 137 -21.65 -3.01 -14.05
CA ASP A 137 -22.24 -1.79 -14.63
C ASP A 137 -22.55 -0.71 -13.58
N ASP A 138 -22.92 -1.12 -12.38
CA ASP A 138 -23.26 -0.23 -11.26
C ASP A 138 -22.45 -0.67 -10.02
N PRO A 139 -21.16 -0.29 -9.95
CA PRO A 139 -20.30 -0.73 -8.86
C PRO A 139 -20.68 -0.02 -7.55
N PRO A 140 -20.73 -0.75 -6.43
CA PRO A 140 -21.03 -0.15 -5.13
C PRO A 140 -19.86 0.72 -4.66
N SER A 141 -20.15 1.58 -3.70
CA SER A 141 -19.15 2.30 -2.93
C SER A 141 -18.32 1.34 -2.09
N GLU A 142 -17.00 1.51 -2.10
CA GLU A 142 -16.10 0.64 -1.38
C GLU A 142 -15.21 1.43 -0.42
N LEU A 143 -15.16 0.99 0.85
CA LEU A 143 -14.23 1.55 1.83
C LEU A 143 -12.77 1.33 1.40
N LEU A 144 -12.48 0.20 0.77
CA LEU A 144 -11.15 -0.14 0.25
C LEU A 144 -10.61 0.90 -0.75
N ALA A 145 -11.48 1.44 -1.60
CA ALA A 145 -11.12 2.48 -2.56
C ALA A 145 -11.17 3.89 -1.94
N THR A 146 -12.14 4.14 -1.05
CA THR A 146 -12.43 5.49 -0.55
C THR A 146 -11.56 5.88 0.65
N GLY A 147 -11.38 4.97 1.62
CA GLY A 147 -10.67 5.21 2.88
C GLY A 147 -9.25 5.73 2.71
N PRO A 148 -8.37 5.05 1.94
CA PRO A 148 -7.00 5.50 1.72
C PRO A 148 -6.91 6.88 1.06
N VAL A 149 -7.78 7.16 0.10
CA VAL A 149 -7.83 8.47 -0.59
C VAL A 149 -8.24 9.57 0.37
N VAL A 150 -9.33 9.37 1.10
CA VAL A 150 -9.83 10.34 2.08
C VAL A 150 -8.80 10.59 3.19
N GLY A 151 -8.18 9.53 3.70
CA GLY A 151 -7.11 9.64 4.70
C GLY A 151 -5.92 10.46 4.21
N LEU A 152 -5.43 10.21 2.99
CA LEU A 152 -4.34 11.00 2.40
C LEU A 152 -4.71 12.48 2.25
N LEU A 153 -5.93 12.78 1.79
CA LEU A 153 -6.35 14.16 1.58
C LEU A 153 -6.50 14.91 2.91
N HIS A 154 -7.03 14.28 3.96
CA HIS A 154 -7.06 14.88 5.30
C HIS A 154 -5.66 15.12 5.85
N ARG A 155 -4.75 14.13 5.71
CA ARG A 155 -3.34 14.26 6.15
C ARG A 155 -2.63 15.45 5.50
N ASN A 156 -2.99 15.78 4.27
CA ASN A 156 -2.42 16.89 3.50
C ASN A 156 -3.26 18.18 3.59
N GLU A 157 -4.20 18.26 4.53
CA GLU A 157 -5.05 19.43 4.77
C GLU A 157 -5.81 19.91 3.51
N VAL A 158 -6.14 18.99 2.62
CA VAL A 158 -6.84 19.31 1.37
C VAL A 158 -8.30 19.61 1.66
N TRP A 159 -8.80 20.71 1.08
CA TRP A 159 -10.21 21.08 1.16
C TRP A 159 -10.89 20.94 -0.21
N HIS A 160 -11.95 20.16 -0.28
CA HIS A 160 -12.78 20.03 -1.48
C HIS A 160 -14.20 19.55 -1.12
N ALA A 161 -15.23 20.03 -1.82
CA ALA A 161 -16.63 19.71 -1.52
C ALA A 161 -16.93 18.19 -1.52
N TRP A 162 -16.31 17.45 -2.43
CA TRP A 162 -16.41 15.98 -2.49
C TRP A 162 -15.89 15.27 -1.23
N LEU A 163 -14.81 15.79 -0.62
CA LEU A 163 -14.17 15.16 0.52
C LEU A 163 -15.12 15.02 1.71
N PHE A 164 -16.07 15.96 1.89
CA PHE A 164 -17.07 15.88 2.96
C PHE A 164 -17.93 14.63 2.85
N ARG A 165 -18.52 14.37 1.68
CA ARG A 165 -19.37 13.20 1.46
C ARG A 165 -18.59 11.90 1.57
N ALA A 166 -17.40 11.85 0.97
CA ALA A 166 -16.52 10.69 1.07
C ALA A 166 -16.09 10.42 2.52
N THR A 167 -15.88 11.46 3.33
CA THR A 167 -15.57 11.34 4.76
C THR A 167 -16.75 10.79 5.55
N ASP A 168 -17.97 11.27 5.28
CA ASP A 168 -19.18 10.75 5.91
C ASP A 168 -19.40 9.28 5.56
N PHE A 169 -19.19 8.90 4.30
CA PHE A 169 -19.21 7.49 3.89
C PHE A 169 -18.17 6.66 4.65
N CYS A 170 -16.91 7.09 4.71
CA CYS A 170 -15.87 6.35 5.44
C CYS A 170 -16.25 6.13 6.91
N TRP A 171 -16.81 7.15 7.56
CA TRP A 171 -17.28 7.01 8.94
C TRP A 171 -18.42 6.00 9.10
N GLN A 172 -19.39 6.01 8.19
CA GLN A 172 -20.50 5.06 8.19
C GLN A 172 -20.01 3.64 7.92
N ALA A 173 -19.19 3.46 6.87
CA ALA A 173 -18.63 2.18 6.48
C ALA A 173 -17.79 1.58 7.61
N VAL A 174 -16.86 2.36 8.19
CA VAL A 174 -16.08 1.92 9.37
C VAL A 174 -16.99 1.55 10.52
N GLY A 175 -18.04 2.34 10.78
CA GLY A 175 -19.03 2.09 11.82
C GLY A 175 -19.78 0.77 11.66
N ALA A 176 -20.03 0.34 10.43
CA ALA A 176 -20.78 -0.86 10.07
C ALA A 176 -19.94 -2.15 10.02
N LEU A 177 -18.62 -2.08 10.21
CA LEU A 177 -17.74 -3.26 10.17
C LEU A 177 -17.99 -4.19 11.38
N GLU A 178 -18.66 -5.32 11.13
CA GLU A 178 -18.90 -6.42 12.10
C GLU A 178 -18.18 -7.73 11.71
N ALA A 179 -18.04 -7.97 10.41
CA ALA A 179 -17.24 -9.01 9.80
C ALA A 179 -16.55 -8.37 8.59
N SER A 180 -15.24 -8.50 8.52
CA SER A 180 -14.42 -7.81 7.52
C SER A 180 -13.22 -8.68 7.15
N HIS A 181 -12.43 -8.21 6.19
CA HIS A 181 -11.19 -8.84 5.74
C HIS A 181 -10.01 -7.87 5.89
N PRO A 182 -8.75 -8.35 5.89
CA PRO A 182 -7.58 -7.52 6.18
C PRO A 182 -7.48 -6.22 5.35
N TYR A 183 -7.67 -6.29 4.03
CA TYR A 183 -7.58 -5.08 3.18
C TYR A 183 -8.58 -3.97 3.56
N GLU A 184 -9.81 -4.32 3.94
CA GLU A 184 -10.82 -3.33 4.32
C GLU A 184 -10.50 -2.71 5.68
N VAL A 185 -9.94 -3.49 6.60
CA VAL A 185 -9.42 -2.97 7.88
C VAL A 185 -8.22 -2.04 7.64
N GLU A 186 -7.29 -2.40 6.76
CA GLU A 186 -6.17 -1.52 6.41
C GLU A 186 -6.66 -0.19 5.80
N ALA A 187 -7.68 -0.23 4.95
CA ALA A 187 -8.32 0.95 4.38
C ALA A 187 -9.01 1.82 5.44
N ALA A 188 -9.68 1.18 6.42
CA ALA A 188 -10.24 1.86 7.58
C ALA A 188 -9.15 2.57 8.40
N VAL A 189 -8.04 1.88 8.70
CA VAL A 189 -6.91 2.47 9.43
C VAL A 189 -6.29 3.63 8.66
N ALA A 190 -6.10 3.51 7.35
CA ALA A 190 -5.57 4.59 6.52
C ALA A 190 -6.41 5.88 6.61
N PHE A 191 -7.74 5.73 6.69
CA PHE A 191 -8.65 6.84 6.96
C PHE A 191 -8.53 7.36 8.40
N LEU A 192 -8.67 6.48 9.39
CA LEU A 192 -8.72 6.85 10.82
C LEU A 192 -7.42 7.52 11.30
N ASP A 193 -6.27 7.06 10.81
CA ASP A 193 -4.97 7.64 11.14
C ASP A 193 -4.88 9.13 10.80
N ALA A 194 -5.61 9.58 9.77
CA ALA A 194 -5.61 10.96 9.32
C ALA A 194 -6.94 11.71 9.58
N ALA A 195 -7.94 11.04 10.16
CA ALA A 195 -9.23 11.66 10.42
C ALA A 195 -9.09 12.86 11.39
N PRO A 196 -9.72 14.02 11.11
CA PRO A 196 -9.60 15.21 11.96
C PRO A 196 -10.20 15.04 13.37
N ASP A 197 -11.29 14.30 13.50
CA ASP A 197 -11.91 13.99 14.80
C ASP A 197 -11.15 12.84 15.49
N ARG A 198 -10.12 13.20 16.24
CA ARG A 198 -9.19 12.25 16.86
C ARG A 198 -9.86 11.33 17.87
N ALA A 199 -10.71 11.87 18.74
CA ALA A 199 -11.38 11.07 19.76
C ALA A 199 -12.32 10.03 19.13
N ARG A 200 -13.06 10.41 18.08
CA ARG A 200 -13.89 9.46 17.32
C ARG A 200 -13.04 8.43 16.59
N ALA A 201 -11.89 8.84 16.04
CA ALA A 201 -10.99 7.95 15.32
C ALA A 201 -10.37 6.90 16.22
N GLU A 202 -9.89 7.29 17.40
CA GLU A 202 -9.35 6.39 18.42
C GLU A 202 -10.40 5.38 18.88
N ALA A 203 -11.62 5.83 19.22
CA ALA A 203 -12.69 4.92 19.63
C ALA A 203 -13.09 3.92 18.52
N ALA A 204 -13.10 4.34 17.26
CA ALA A 204 -13.35 3.47 16.13
C ALA A 204 -12.21 2.48 15.89
N ALA A 205 -10.95 2.93 15.98
CA ALA A 205 -9.77 2.10 15.85
C ALA A 205 -9.70 1.04 16.96
N ASP A 206 -10.01 1.39 18.20
CA ASP A 206 -10.06 0.43 19.31
C ASP A 206 -11.08 -0.68 19.08
N ARG A 207 -12.26 -0.33 18.53
CA ARG A 207 -13.27 -1.33 18.14
C ARG A 207 -12.73 -2.25 17.04
N LEU A 208 -12.09 -1.69 16.01
CA LEU A 208 -11.50 -2.47 14.93
C LEU A 208 -10.36 -3.39 15.42
N GLY A 209 -9.52 -2.93 16.35
CA GLY A 209 -8.46 -3.75 16.94
C GLY A 209 -9.00 -4.98 17.66
N ARG A 210 -10.12 -4.84 18.39
CA ARG A 210 -10.82 -6.00 18.98
C ARG A 210 -11.32 -6.96 17.91
N LEU A 211 -11.95 -6.44 16.84
CA LEU A 211 -12.41 -7.26 15.72
C LEU A 211 -11.26 -8.02 15.04
N VAL A 212 -10.12 -7.36 14.80
CA VAL A 212 -8.91 -7.96 14.22
C VAL A 212 -8.41 -9.13 15.06
N ARG A 213 -8.39 -8.99 16.40
CA ARG A 213 -7.98 -10.06 17.31
C ARG A 213 -8.99 -11.19 17.38
N GLU A 214 -10.28 -10.87 17.56
CA GLU A 214 -11.36 -11.85 17.66
C GLU A 214 -11.47 -12.72 16.41
N ARG A 215 -11.28 -12.12 15.24
CA ARG A 215 -11.35 -12.80 13.93
C ARG A 215 -9.99 -13.35 13.47
N ARG A 216 -8.92 -13.12 14.23
CA ARG A 216 -7.54 -13.54 13.90
C ARG A 216 -7.08 -13.07 12.52
N LEU A 217 -7.40 -11.82 12.18
CA LEU A 217 -7.05 -11.23 10.87
C LEU A 217 -5.57 -10.87 10.74
N ALA A 218 -4.85 -10.80 11.87
CA ALA A 218 -3.41 -10.60 11.92
C ALA A 218 -2.73 -11.88 12.42
N ALA A 219 -1.81 -12.43 11.62
CA ALA A 219 -0.91 -13.51 12.00
C ALA A 219 0.13 -12.99 13.00
N LEU A 220 -0.01 -13.36 14.27
CA LEU A 220 0.87 -12.93 15.36
C LEU A 220 2.08 -13.85 15.55
N ASP A 221 1.99 -15.07 15.02
CA ASP A 221 3.07 -16.07 14.99
C ASP A 221 3.31 -16.52 13.54
N PRO A 222 4.35 -15.97 12.87
CA PRO A 222 4.70 -16.36 11.51
C PRO A 222 5.16 -17.82 11.36
N ASP A 223 5.53 -18.50 12.45
CA ASP A 223 5.94 -19.92 12.42
C ASP A 223 4.73 -20.87 12.48
N GLN A 224 3.52 -20.35 12.76
CA GLN A 224 2.28 -21.12 12.94
C GLN A 224 1.11 -20.55 12.13
N LEU A 225 1.32 -20.31 10.83
CA LEU A 225 0.32 -19.68 9.96
C LEU A 225 -1.00 -20.46 9.84
N ASP A 226 -0.97 -21.79 9.98
CA ASP A 226 -2.16 -22.65 9.95
C ASP A 226 -3.19 -22.32 11.05
N ALA A 227 -2.78 -21.62 12.11
CA ALA A 227 -3.66 -21.16 13.19
C ALA A 227 -4.51 -19.94 12.84
N TYR A 228 -4.20 -19.28 11.71
CA TYR A 228 -4.81 -18.04 11.25
C TYR A 228 -5.61 -18.28 9.96
N PRO A 229 -6.90 -17.96 9.92
CA PRO A 229 -7.70 -18.16 8.72
C PRO A 229 -7.27 -17.18 7.62
N VAL A 230 -7.14 -17.68 6.39
CA VAL A 230 -7.06 -16.84 5.19
C VAL A 230 -8.48 -16.47 4.77
N ALA A 231 -8.71 -15.19 4.46
CA ALA A 231 -10.04 -14.70 4.09
C ALA A 231 -10.52 -15.34 2.77
N PRO A 232 -11.83 -15.64 2.62
CA PRO A 232 -12.35 -16.18 1.37
C PRO A 232 -12.02 -15.29 0.16
N GLY A 233 -11.56 -15.91 -0.93
CA GLY A 233 -11.19 -15.21 -2.18
C GLY A 233 -9.71 -14.80 -2.27
N TYR A 234 -8.96 -14.89 -1.17
CA TYR A 234 -7.53 -14.56 -1.12
C TYR A 234 -6.69 -15.72 -1.68
N ALA A 235 -5.43 -15.43 -2.05
CA ALA A 235 -4.49 -16.47 -2.44
C ALA A 235 -4.17 -17.40 -1.26
N PRO A 236 -3.85 -18.68 -1.53
CA PRO A 236 -3.37 -19.58 -0.49
C PRO A 236 -2.14 -18.98 0.22
N GLY A 237 -2.20 -18.90 1.55
CA GLY A 237 -1.12 -18.34 2.38
C GLY A 237 -1.04 -16.81 2.37
N GLU A 238 -2.04 -16.09 1.86
CA GLU A 238 -2.12 -14.63 1.93
C GLU A 238 -2.53 -14.17 3.33
N HIS A 239 -1.59 -14.31 4.27
CA HIS A 239 -1.73 -13.81 5.64
C HIS A 239 -1.26 -12.36 5.73
N HIS A 240 -1.92 -11.62 6.62
CA HIS A 240 -1.54 -10.26 6.99
C HIS A 240 -0.95 -10.28 8.40
N PHE A 241 0.01 -9.38 8.65
CA PHE A 241 0.78 -9.33 9.88
C PHE A 241 0.60 -7.98 10.56
N PRO A 242 0.94 -7.85 11.86
CA PRO A 242 0.87 -6.56 12.56
C PRO A 242 1.46 -5.36 11.80
N HIS A 243 2.58 -5.54 11.08
CA HIS A 243 3.20 -4.49 10.27
C HIS A 243 2.36 -4.02 9.06
N ASP A 244 1.42 -4.83 8.58
CA ASP A 244 0.53 -4.47 7.47
C ASP A 244 -0.57 -3.51 7.94
N PHE A 245 -1.06 -3.69 9.17
CA PHE A 245 -2.04 -2.81 9.80
C PHE A 245 -1.41 -1.54 10.38
N ALA A 246 -0.25 -1.66 11.03
CA ALA A 246 0.45 -0.55 11.68
C ALA A 246 1.80 -0.28 11.00
N ARG A 247 1.77 0.28 9.79
CA ARG A 247 2.98 0.54 8.98
C ARG A 247 3.95 1.56 9.60
N THR A 248 3.48 2.39 10.53
CA THR A 248 4.26 3.38 11.27
C THR A 248 3.93 3.32 12.76
N PRO A 249 4.86 3.68 13.67
CA PRO A 249 4.59 3.70 15.10
C PRO A 249 3.47 4.67 15.51
N ASP A 250 3.23 5.71 14.72
CA ASP A 250 2.17 6.72 14.97
C ASP A 250 0.77 6.28 14.52
N SER A 251 0.63 5.09 13.92
CA SER A 251 -0.66 4.57 13.49
C SER A 251 -1.53 4.21 14.70
N LEU A 252 -2.83 4.48 14.65
CA LEU A 252 -3.78 4.04 15.67
C LEU A 252 -3.79 2.51 15.82
N ALA A 253 -3.52 1.78 14.73
CA ALA A 253 -3.41 0.33 14.76
C ALA A 253 -2.21 -0.18 15.57
N ARG A 254 -1.22 0.67 15.88
CA ARG A 254 -0.05 0.26 16.68
C ARG A 254 -0.46 -0.21 18.08
N ALA A 255 -1.50 0.39 18.66
CA ALA A 255 -2.02 0.03 19.97
C ALA A 255 -2.69 -1.35 20.01
N TRP A 256 -2.99 -1.95 18.85
CA TRP A 256 -3.65 -3.26 18.79
C TRP A 256 -2.71 -4.39 19.15
N PHE A 257 -1.38 -4.17 19.05
CA PHE A 257 -0.35 -5.19 19.15
C PHE A 257 0.61 -4.88 20.30
N THR A 258 1.08 -5.91 20.98
CA THR A 258 2.15 -5.76 21.98
C THR A 258 3.47 -5.46 21.29
N ASP A 259 4.44 -4.93 22.04
CA ASP A 259 5.79 -4.68 21.52
C ASP A 259 6.45 -5.96 20.99
N GLU A 260 6.19 -7.10 21.64
CA GLU A 260 6.72 -8.39 21.23
C GLU A 260 6.09 -8.90 19.93
N GLU A 261 4.76 -8.80 19.80
CA GLU A 261 4.04 -9.17 18.56
C GLU A 261 4.50 -8.29 17.39
N MET A 262 4.66 -6.99 17.62
CA MET A 262 5.16 -6.06 16.61
C MET A 262 6.63 -6.35 16.26
N ALA A 263 7.48 -6.61 17.25
CA ALA A 263 8.89 -6.96 17.01
C ALA A 263 9.00 -8.22 16.14
N ARG A 264 8.29 -9.30 16.50
CA ARG A 264 8.25 -10.55 15.72
C ARG A 264 7.76 -10.33 14.29
N SER A 265 6.71 -9.54 14.13
CA SER A 265 6.17 -9.17 12.82
C SER A 265 7.19 -8.42 11.95
N LEU A 266 7.95 -7.50 12.54
CA LEU A 266 9.00 -6.75 11.83
C LEU A 266 10.24 -7.60 11.51
N ASP A 267 10.59 -8.56 12.37
CA ASP A 267 11.68 -9.52 12.11
C ASP A 267 11.30 -10.45 10.95
N PHE A 268 10.04 -10.88 10.90
CA PHE A 268 9.51 -11.62 9.76
C PHE A 268 9.58 -10.78 8.47
N LEU A 269 9.11 -9.53 8.49
CA LEU A 269 9.21 -8.63 7.34
C LEU A 269 10.67 -8.46 6.88
N ALA A 270 11.62 -8.30 7.81
CA ALA A 270 13.04 -8.17 7.46
C ALA A 270 13.61 -9.44 6.81
N ALA A 271 13.17 -10.62 7.25
CA ALA A 271 13.62 -11.91 6.74
C ALA A 271 13.05 -12.27 5.36
N GLU A 272 11.94 -11.67 4.94
CA GLU A 272 11.27 -11.95 3.67
C GLU A 272 11.95 -11.38 2.42
N GLN A 273 13.07 -10.66 2.54
CA GLN A 273 13.76 -10.14 1.38
C GLN A 273 14.37 -11.28 0.53
N ASP A 274 13.80 -11.49 -0.66
CA ASP A 274 14.21 -12.51 -1.62
C ASP A 274 15.67 -12.32 -2.10
N GLU A 275 16.29 -13.39 -2.61
CA GLU A 275 17.68 -13.38 -3.10
C GLU A 275 17.96 -12.27 -4.14
N ASP A 276 16.97 -11.93 -4.97
CA ASP A 276 17.06 -10.86 -5.97
C ASP A 276 17.05 -9.45 -5.37
N GLY A 277 16.76 -9.32 -4.07
CA GLY A 277 16.75 -8.09 -3.29
C GLY A 277 15.38 -7.44 -3.14
N GLY A 278 14.34 -7.96 -3.82
CA GLY A 278 12.98 -7.48 -3.67
C GLY A 278 12.24 -8.16 -2.52
N TRP A 279 11.12 -7.58 -2.11
CA TRP A 279 10.14 -8.28 -1.28
C TRP A 279 9.09 -8.98 -2.15
N PRO A 280 8.57 -10.14 -1.72
CA PRO A 280 7.57 -10.87 -2.47
C PRO A 280 6.20 -10.18 -2.38
N VAL A 281 5.38 -10.34 -3.43
CA VAL A 281 3.93 -10.16 -3.30
C VAL A 281 3.34 -11.43 -2.70
N ARG A 282 2.60 -11.28 -1.60
CA ARG A 282 1.90 -12.39 -0.90
C ARG A 282 0.50 -12.66 -1.46
N TRP A 283 -0.03 -11.74 -2.25
CA TRP A 283 -1.34 -11.87 -2.88
C TRP A 283 -1.32 -12.55 -4.24
N ARG A 284 -2.52 -12.79 -4.77
CA ARG A 284 -2.74 -13.51 -6.02
C ARG A 284 -2.04 -12.85 -7.21
N ARG A 285 -1.14 -13.60 -7.85
CA ARG A 285 -0.48 -13.21 -9.10
C ARG A 285 -1.34 -13.64 -10.28
N TRP A 286 -1.57 -12.76 -11.25
CA TRP A 286 -2.37 -13.08 -12.44
C TRP A 286 -1.59 -12.96 -13.76
N ALA A 287 -0.52 -12.16 -13.80
CA ALA A 287 0.43 -12.14 -14.91
C ALA A 287 1.84 -11.72 -14.43
N PRO A 288 2.90 -12.06 -15.18
CA PRO A 288 4.28 -11.78 -14.77
C PRO A 288 4.60 -10.30 -14.58
N ALA A 289 4.16 -9.44 -15.52
CA ALA A 289 4.43 -8.01 -15.46
C ALA A 289 3.79 -7.32 -14.23
N PRO A 290 2.47 -7.49 -13.95
CA PRO A 290 1.89 -6.94 -12.71
C PRO A 290 2.60 -7.36 -11.44
N ALA A 291 3.02 -8.63 -11.36
CA ALA A 291 3.72 -9.11 -10.18
C ALA A 291 5.05 -8.36 -9.97
N LEU A 292 5.85 -8.13 -11.02
CA LEU A 292 7.10 -7.38 -10.92
C LEU A 292 6.88 -5.90 -10.61
N GLU A 293 5.90 -5.27 -11.26
CA GLU A 293 5.55 -3.87 -11.01
C GLU A 293 5.09 -3.65 -9.56
N ALA A 294 4.27 -4.56 -9.03
CA ALA A 294 3.83 -4.55 -7.64
C ALA A 294 4.97 -4.77 -6.65
N ARG A 295 5.88 -5.73 -6.92
CA ARG A 295 7.04 -6.02 -6.05
C ARG A 295 7.93 -4.79 -5.83
N ALA A 296 8.08 -3.92 -6.82
CA ALA A 296 8.82 -2.67 -6.64
C ALA A 296 8.18 -1.76 -5.58
N GLY A 297 6.85 -1.63 -5.60
CA GLY A 297 6.09 -0.92 -4.57
C GLY A 297 6.22 -1.59 -3.19
N VAL A 298 6.02 -2.91 -3.12
CA VAL A 298 6.15 -3.68 -1.87
C VAL A 298 7.55 -3.55 -1.26
N THR A 299 8.59 -3.59 -2.08
CA THR A 299 9.99 -3.41 -1.65
C THR A 299 10.21 -2.03 -1.02
N ILE A 300 9.69 -0.97 -1.64
CA ILE A 300 9.77 0.40 -1.10
C ILE A 300 9.03 0.48 0.23
N GLU A 301 7.82 -0.06 0.32
CA GLU A 301 7.02 -0.02 1.56
C GLU A 301 7.65 -0.84 2.69
N ALA A 302 8.17 -2.04 2.42
CA ALA A 302 8.87 -2.86 3.41
C ALA A 302 10.04 -2.10 4.04
N LEU A 303 10.90 -1.47 3.22
CA LEU A 303 12.00 -0.64 3.70
C LEU A 303 11.51 0.57 4.51
N ARG A 304 10.42 1.21 4.07
CA ARG A 304 9.82 2.35 4.79
C ARG A 304 9.31 1.94 6.16
N THR A 305 8.58 0.83 6.25
CA THR A 305 8.05 0.30 7.51
C THR A 305 9.17 -0.10 8.45
N LEU A 306 10.15 -0.88 7.98
CA LEU A 306 11.32 -1.24 8.78
C LEU A 306 12.05 -0.01 9.34
N ARG A 307 12.31 1.00 8.49
CA ARG A 307 12.95 2.25 8.90
C ARG A 307 12.10 3.05 9.89
N ALA A 308 10.78 3.11 9.70
CA ALA A 308 9.86 3.82 10.60
C ALA A 308 9.87 3.25 12.03
N TYR A 309 10.12 1.95 12.17
CA TYR A 309 10.32 1.27 13.46
C TYR A 309 11.77 1.21 13.93
N GLY A 310 12.68 1.96 13.30
CA GLY A 310 14.09 2.02 13.69
C GLY A 310 14.89 0.74 13.39
N ARG A 311 14.38 -0.17 12.56
CA ARG A 311 15.15 -1.34 12.10
C ARG A 311 16.24 -0.86 11.13
N TYR A 312 17.46 -1.37 11.31
CA TYR A 312 18.57 -1.05 10.43
C TYR A 312 18.36 -1.70 9.06
N VAL A 313 18.26 -0.87 8.01
CA VAL A 313 18.09 -1.33 6.63
C VAL A 313 19.34 -1.12 5.77
N GLY A 314 20.34 -0.37 6.25
CA GLY A 314 21.46 0.10 5.43
C GLY A 314 21.66 1.59 5.56
#